data_AF-A0A0S8IJ26-F1
#
_entry.id   AF-A0A0S8IJ26-F1
#
_cell.length_a   1.000
_cell.length_b   1.000
_cell.length_c   1.000
_cell.angle_alpha   90.00
_cell.angle_beta   90.00
_cell.angle_gamma   90.00
#
_symmetry.space_group_name_H-M   'P 1'
#
loop_
_entity.id
_entity.type
_entity.pdbx_description
1 polymer ?
#
loop_
_entity_poly.entity_id
_entity_poly.type
_entity_poly.pdbx_seq_one_letter_code
_entity_poly.pdbx_strand_id
1 'polypeptide(L)'
;MDGQFKMSDHNTLTYHIKSPVPNGIKAPHQVKLRGVWSLTKDHQLRLTFDKWRRQTFGDQLTLQGEIIDIKKNSLLYALTTRTKDGRTSLYALELCGSWQADAHNRLSFRVDKGRGRYDPLIFYGAWKINKNYQIIYRHSKEKLTQKKKRTHALTLKGYWDIKDKARLSYVLDRETASGFNFETSAGLFKDNYIKYELGIRLSRKKQPVKRTITFLGRWRVRKNAGLVFEVQRGQKKIQAFVFGAQVRLTDRQSLLFNLRTDLNRGMGIEVELSRDIFGKEGQAFLRLLQTQQESALFIGSGRRW
;
A
#
# COMPACT_ATOMS: atom_id res chain seq x y z
N MET A 1 -17.49 -35.74 6.12
CA MET A 1 -18.39 -34.74 6.71
C MET A 1 -18.41 -33.59 5.75
N ASP A 2 -19.61 -33.17 5.33
CA ASP A 2 -19.77 -32.05 4.43
C ASP A 2 -19.92 -30.75 5.23
N GLY A 3 -19.45 -29.65 4.68
CA GLY A 3 -19.35 -28.41 5.42
C GLY A 3 -18.72 -27.28 4.63
N GLN A 4 -18.59 -26.12 5.28
CA GLN A 4 -18.08 -24.90 4.66
C GLN A 4 -17.10 -24.19 5.59
N PHE A 5 -16.00 -23.68 5.03
CA PHE A 5 -15.12 -22.76 5.74
C PHE A 5 -15.75 -21.38 5.85
N LYS A 6 -15.63 -20.76 7.03
CA LYS A 6 -16.01 -19.38 7.31
C LYS A 6 -14.90 -18.70 8.11
N MET A 7 -14.71 -17.41 7.86
CA MET A 7 -13.95 -16.56 8.76
C MET A 7 -14.87 -16.05 9.86
N SER A 8 -14.45 -16.20 11.11
CA SER A 8 -15.04 -15.48 12.23
C SER A 8 -14.13 -14.32 12.65
N ASP A 9 -14.46 -13.67 13.76
CA ASP A 9 -13.69 -12.58 14.33
C ASP A 9 -12.20 -12.90 14.44
N HIS A 10 -11.38 -11.86 14.26
CA HIS A 10 -9.92 -11.94 14.28
C HIS A 10 -9.36 -12.99 13.32
N ASN A 11 -10.03 -13.15 12.17
CA ASN A 11 -9.63 -14.05 11.09
C ASN A 11 -9.40 -15.50 11.56
N THR A 12 -10.21 -15.96 12.50
CA THR A 12 -10.19 -17.38 12.92
C THR A 12 -10.93 -18.19 11.87
N LEU A 13 -10.26 -19.21 11.31
CA LEU A 13 -10.89 -20.11 10.36
C LEU A 13 -11.80 -21.08 11.12
N THR A 14 -13.03 -21.24 10.63
CA THR A 14 -13.99 -22.18 11.20
C THR A 14 -14.57 -23.06 10.11
N TYR A 15 -14.73 -24.35 10.37
CA TYR A 15 -15.40 -25.28 9.48
C TYR A 15 -16.77 -25.61 10.05
N HIS A 16 -17.83 -25.24 9.34
CA HIS A 16 -19.21 -25.49 9.72
C HIS A 16 -19.68 -26.79 9.09
N ILE A 17 -20.07 -27.77 9.91
CA ILE A 17 -20.54 -29.07 9.44
C ILE A 17 -22.03 -28.97 9.08
N LYS A 18 -22.40 -29.41 7.88
CA LYS A 18 -23.80 -29.49 7.47
C LYS A 18 -24.51 -30.60 8.27
N SER A 19 -25.68 -30.27 8.81
CA SER A 19 -26.56 -31.22 9.51
C SER A 19 -27.44 -31.97 8.48
N PRO A 20 -27.92 -33.19 8.80
CA PRO A 20 -27.76 -33.90 10.07
C PRO A 20 -26.46 -34.71 10.16
N VAL A 21 -25.81 -34.64 11.31
CA VAL A 21 -24.75 -35.60 11.69
C VAL A 21 -25.46 -36.94 11.94
N PRO A 22 -24.96 -38.09 11.41
CA PRO A 22 -25.59 -39.39 11.63
C PRO A 22 -25.84 -39.67 13.12
N ASN A 23 -27.02 -40.22 13.45
CA ASN A 23 -27.38 -40.59 14.82
C ASN A 23 -26.28 -41.45 15.46
N GLY A 24 -25.83 -41.05 16.66
CA GLY A 24 -24.76 -41.74 17.40
C GLY A 24 -23.36 -41.11 17.28
N ILE A 25 -23.13 -40.18 16.34
CA ILE A 25 -21.85 -39.46 16.23
C ILE A 25 -21.98 -38.10 16.91
N LYS A 26 -21.33 -37.92 18.08
CA LYS A 26 -21.15 -36.60 18.72
C LYS A 26 -20.12 -35.78 17.93
N ALA A 27 -20.46 -35.31 16.73
CA ALA A 27 -19.60 -34.38 15.98
C ALA A 27 -19.97 -32.93 16.33
N PRO A 28 -18.99 -32.04 16.56
CA PRO A 28 -19.27 -30.63 16.80
C PRO A 28 -19.83 -29.99 15.52
N HIS A 29 -20.86 -29.16 15.64
CA HIS A 29 -21.41 -28.41 14.49
C HIS A 29 -20.41 -27.42 13.86
N GLN A 30 -19.35 -27.08 14.60
CA GLN A 30 -18.30 -26.17 14.16
C GLN A 30 -16.94 -26.61 14.70
N VAL A 31 -15.93 -26.64 13.84
CA VAL A 31 -14.53 -26.86 14.22
C VAL A 31 -13.76 -25.55 14.04
N LYS A 32 -13.20 -25.01 15.12
CA LYS A 32 -12.34 -23.82 15.08
C LYS A 32 -10.90 -24.24 14.82
N LEU A 33 -10.28 -23.65 13.81
CA LEU A 33 -8.93 -23.92 13.38
C LEU A 33 -8.04 -22.73 13.76
N ARG A 34 -7.12 -22.94 14.70
CA ARG A 34 -6.18 -21.92 15.20
C ARG A 34 -4.80 -22.15 14.62
N GLY A 35 -4.12 -21.08 14.28
CA GLY A 35 -2.83 -21.13 13.64
C GLY A 35 -2.39 -19.78 13.07
N VAL A 36 -1.28 -19.81 12.34
CA VAL A 36 -0.66 -18.64 11.70
C VAL A 36 -0.97 -18.64 10.21
N TRP A 37 -1.50 -17.52 9.71
CA TRP A 37 -1.73 -17.31 8.29
C TRP A 37 -0.44 -16.99 7.54
N SER A 38 -0.32 -17.53 6.34
CA SER A 38 0.73 -17.19 5.40
C SER A 38 0.21 -17.29 3.96
N LEU A 39 0.94 -16.65 3.05
CA LEU A 39 0.70 -16.76 1.61
C LEU A 39 1.81 -17.59 0.98
N THR A 40 1.44 -18.63 0.22
CA THR A 40 2.42 -19.39 -0.55
C THR A 40 2.92 -18.57 -1.75
N LYS A 41 3.97 -19.07 -2.42
CA LYS A 41 4.52 -18.43 -3.63
C LYS A 41 3.52 -18.40 -4.79
N ASP A 42 2.54 -19.30 -4.78
CA ASP A 42 1.48 -19.45 -5.78
C ASP A 42 0.16 -18.79 -5.34
N HIS A 43 0.24 -17.87 -4.38
CA HIS A 43 -0.89 -17.08 -3.88
C HIS A 43 -1.98 -17.96 -3.25
N GLN A 44 -1.59 -19.08 -2.64
CA GLN A 44 -2.51 -19.89 -1.83
C GLN A 44 -2.48 -19.45 -0.38
N LEU A 45 -3.64 -19.38 0.27
CA LEU A 45 -3.71 -19.15 1.70
C LEU A 45 -3.34 -20.42 2.44
N ARG A 46 -2.41 -20.30 3.39
CA ARG A 46 -1.96 -21.41 4.22
C ARG A 46 -2.12 -21.05 5.69
N LEU A 47 -2.75 -21.95 6.43
CA LEU A 47 -2.84 -21.89 7.89
C LEU A 47 -1.93 -22.98 8.46
N THR A 48 -0.90 -22.57 9.21
CA THR A 48 -0.06 -23.50 9.97
C THR A 48 -0.64 -23.60 11.37
N PHE A 49 -1.06 -24.79 11.79
CA PHE A 49 -1.78 -24.97 13.05
C PHE A 49 -0.87 -24.73 14.26
N ASP A 50 -1.47 -24.17 15.33
CA ASP A 50 -0.82 -24.10 16.64
C ASP A 50 -0.60 -25.52 17.18
N LYS A 51 0.49 -25.75 17.93
CA LYS A 51 0.70 -27.05 18.60
C LYS A 51 -0.47 -27.35 19.53
N TRP A 52 -1.09 -28.52 19.38
CA TRP A 52 -2.00 -29.05 20.38
C TRP A 52 -1.65 -30.51 20.74
N ARG A 53 -1.25 -30.73 21.99
CA ARG A 53 -0.92 -32.06 22.55
C ARG A 53 0.13 -32.81 21.71
N ARG A 54 -0.14 -34.08 21.32
CA ARG A 54 0.78 -34.97 20.59
C ARG A 54 0.81 -34.73 19.07
N GLN A 55 0.14 -33.70 18.55
CA GLN A 55 0.27 -33.33 17.14
C GLN A 55 1.68 -32.80 16.87
N THR A 56 2.29 -33.29 15.79
CA THR A 56 3.57 -32.79 15.31
C THR A 56 3.46 -31.30 15.00
N PHE A 57 4.48 -30.54 15.38
CA PHE A 57 4.57 -29.12 15.02
C PHE A 57 4.45 -28.95 13.50
N GLY A 58 3.61 -28.01 13.04
CA GLY A 58 3.68 -27.54 11.67
C GLY A 58 2.76 -28.23 10.66
N ASP A 59 1.73 -28.94 11.11
CA ASP A 59 0.64 -29.36 10.22
C ASP A 59 0.02 -28.12 9.53
N GLN A 60 -0.18 -28.22 8.21
CA GLN A 60 -0.56 -27.09 7.36
C GLN A 60 -1.85 -27.40 6.59
N LEU A 61 -2.81 -26.50 6.67
CA LEU A 61 -3.95 -26.45 5.76
C LEU A 61 -3.69 -25.42 4.68
N THR A 62 -3.49 -25.87 3.44
CA THR A 62 -3.39 -24.98 2.27
C THR A 62 -4.73 -24.94 1.55
N LEU A 63 -5.37 -23.79 1.56
CA LEU A 63 -6.63 -23.54 0.86
C LEU A 63 -6.33 -23.25 -0.61
N GLN A 64 -6.82 -24.12 -1.49
CA GLN A 64 -6.70 -23.91 -2.93
C GLN A 64 -7.77 -22.95 -3.42
N GLY A 65 -7.35 -21.76 -3.84
CA GLY A 65 -8.25 -20.72 -4.30
C GLY A 65 -7.52 -19.59 -5.02
N GLU A 66 -8.18 -18.44 -5.14
CA GLU A 66 -7.64 -17.24 -5.77
C GLU A 66 -8.01 -15.97 -4.99
N ILE A 67 -7.07 -15.03 -4.93
CA ILE A 67 -7.36 -13.68 -4.44
C ILE A 67 -8.16 -12.99 -5.54
N ILE A 68 -9.43 -12.67 -5.26
CA ILE A 68 -10.35 -12.10 -6.24
C ILE A 68 -10.49 -10.59 -6.10
N ASP A 69 -10.32 -10.06 -4.89
CA ASP A 69 -10.43 -8.63 -4.63
C ASP A 69 -9.58 -8.21 -3.43
N ILE A 70 -9.18 -6.95 -3.43
CA ILE A 70 -8.47 -6.30 -2.34
C ILE A 70 -9.10 -4.95 -2.05
N LYS A 71 -9.51 -4.78 -0.79
CA LYS A 71 -10.08 -3.53 -0.28
C LYS A 71 -9.09 -2.86 0.65
N LYS A 72 -9.46 -1.66 1.10
CA LYS A 72 -8.63 -0.85 2.00
C LYS A 72 -8.19 -1.60 3.27
N ASN A 73 -9.07 -2.42 3.85
CA ASN A 73 -8.81 -3.17 5.10
C ASN A 73 -9.19 -4.65 5.02
N SER A 74 -9.35 -5.17 3.80
CA SER A 74 -9.69 -6.58 3.63
C SER A 74 -9.16 -7.19 2.34
N LEU A 75 -9.04 -8.51 2.34
CA LEU A 75 -8.63 -9.35 1.22
C LEU A 75 -9.69 -10.43 1.01
N LEU A 76 -10.26 -10.49 -0.20
CA LEU A 76 -11.23 -11.52 -0.56
C LEU A 76 -10.55 -12.67 -1.29
N TYR A 77 -10.75 -13.87 -0.77
CA TYR A 77 -10.18 -15.11 -1.28
C TYR A 77 -11.29 -16.09 -1.68
N ALA A 78 -11.45 -16.34 -2.97
CA ALA A 78 -12.39 -17.34 -3.46
C ALA A 78 -11.79 -18.73 -3.34
N LEU A 79 -12.57 -19.69 -2.83
CA LEU A 79 -12.20 -21.09 -2.77
C LEU A 79 -13.29 -21.98 -3.34
N THR A 80 -12.84 -23.09 -3.92
CA THR A 80 -13.69 -24.12 -4.48
C THR A 80 -13.51 -25.38 -3.66
N THR A 81 -14.59 -25.84 -3.02
CA THR A 81 -14.60 -27.14 -2.32
C THR A 81 -15.40 -28.16 -3.09
N ARG A 82 -15.01 -29.43 -2.98
CA ARG A 82 -15.77 -30.56 -3.50
C ARG A 82 -16.20 -31.46 -2.34
N THR A 83 -17.49 -31.78 -2.28
CA THR A 83 -18.05 -32.76 -1.34
C THR A 83 -17.71 -34.18 -1.79
N LYS A 84 -17.94 -35.17 -0.92
CA LYS A 84 -17.75 -36.59 -1.26
C LYS A 84 -18.59 -37.02 -2.46
N ASP A 85 -19.80 -36.49 -2.58
CA ASP A 85 -20.73 -36.77 -3.68
C ASP A 85 -20.39 -36.00 -4.96
N GLY A 86 -19.21 -35.38 -5.02
CA GLY A 86 -18.72 -34.68 -6.19
C GLY A 86 -19.31 -33.28 -6.40
N ARG A 87 -20.27 -32.82 -5.59
CA ARG A 87 -20.84 -31.47 -5.68
C ARG A 87 -19.78 -30.42 -5.36
N THR A 88 -19.67 -29.44 -6.23
CA THR A 88 -18.74 -28.31 -6.10
C THR A 88 -19.45 -27.12 -5.45
N SER A 89 -18.78 -26.44 -4.53
CA SER A 89 -19.24 -25.18 -3.95
C SER A 89 -18.15 -24.12 -4.07
N LEU A 90 -18.53 -22.94 -4.53
CA LEU A 90 -17.68 -21.76 -4.65
C LEU A 90 -18.13 -20.71 -3.65
N TYR A 91 -17.22 -20.21 -2.84
CA TYR A 91 -17.49 -19.12 -1.89
C TYR A 91 -16.20 -18.35 -1.58
N ALA A 92 -16.34 -17.19 -0.96
CA ALA A 92 -15.22 -16.34 -0.59
C ALA A 92 -15.01 -16.28 0.92
N LEU A 93 -13.74 -16.20 1.33
CA LEU A 93 -13.31 -15.80 2.66
C LEU A 93 -12.86 -14.35 2.58
N GLU A 94 -13.39 -13.50 3.45
CA GLU A 94 -12.88 -12.15 3.65
C GLU A 94 -11.94 -12.15 4.85
N LEU A 95 -10.68 -11.81 4.62
CA LEU A 95 -9.69 -11.60 5.67
C LEU A 95 -9.62 -10.11 5.97
N CYS A 96 -9.83 -9.73 7.23
CA CYS A 96 -9.74 -8.35 7.71
C CYS A 96 -8.32 -8.02 8.20
N GLY A 97 -7.88 -6.78 8.04
CA GLY A 97 -6.52 -6.39 8.39
C GLY A 97 -6.11 -5.05 7.80
N SER A 98 -4.80 -4.83 7.68
CA SER A 98 -4.23 -3.59 7.13
C SER A 98 -3.13 -3.89 6.12
N TRP A 99 -3.04 -3.09 5.06
CA TRP A 99 -1.93 -3.16 4.12
C TRP A 99 -0.73 -2.42 4.67
N GLN A 100 0.47 -3.00 4.50
CA GLN A 100 1.74 -2.38 4.85
C GLN A 100 2.87 -2.80 3.90
N ALA A 101 3.89 -1.94 3.78
CA ALA A 101 5.17 -2.37 3.25
C ALA A 101 5.95 -3.08 4.36
N ASP A 102 6.64 -4.16 4.03
CA ASP A 102 7.61 -4.75 4.96
C ASP A 102 8.98 -4.07 4.86
N ALA A 103 9.93 -4.51 5.68
CA ALA A 103 11.33 -4.02 5.70
C ALA A 103 12.10 -4.22 4.38
N HIS A 104 11.46 -4.79 3.35
CA HIS A 104 12.03 -5.06 2.04
C HIS A 104 11.23 -4.38 0.91
N ASN A 105 10.35 -3.43 1.26
CA ASN A 105 9.43 -2.73 0.36
C ASN A 105 8.50 -3.69 -0.42
N ARG A 106 8.25 -4.89 0.11
CA ARG A 106 7.27 -5.82 -0.47
C ARG A 106 5.88 -5.44 0.03
N LEU A 107 4.87 -5.64 -0.81
CA LEU A 107 3.49 -5.47 -0.38
C LEU A 107 3.16 -6.59 0.60
N SER A 108 2.59 -6.23 1.75
CA SER A 108 2.12 -7.17 2.75
C SER A 108 0.73 -6.79 3.23
N PHE A 109 -0.06 -7.79 3.59
CA PHE A 109 -1.33 -7.60 4.28
C PHE A 109 -1.22 -8.22 5.67
N ARG A 110 -1.32 -7.39 6.71
CA ARG A 110 -1.30 -7.81 8.12
C ARG A 110 -2.70 -8.24 8.50
N VAL A 111 -2.95 -9.54 8.51
CA VAL A 111 -4.22 -10.14 8.91
C VAL A 111 -4.40 -9.96 10.41
N ASP A 112 -5.47 -9.32 10.84
CA ASP A 112 -5.73 -9.06 12.26
C ASP A 112 -5.97 -10.37 13.03
N LYS A 113 -5.32 -10.53 14.19
CA LYS A 113 -5.52 -11.67 15.12
C LYS A 113 -6.04 -11.22 16.48
N GLY A 114 -6.47 -9.97 16.58
CA GLY A 114 -6.91 -9.34 17.81
C GLY A 114 -5.76 -9.04 18.76
N ARG A 115 -6.01 -8.12 19.71
CA ARG A 115 -5.04 -7.70 20.74
C ARG A 115 -3.71 -7.23 20.15
N GLY A 116 -3.75 -6.52 19.02
CA GLY A 116 -2.57 -5.99 18.33
C GLY A 116 -1.70 -7.03 17.62
N ARG A 117 -2.07 -8.31 17.62
CA ARG A 117 -1.34 -9.36 16.91
C ARG A 117 -1.79 -9.44 15.45
N TYR A 118 -0.88 -9.84 14.58
CA TYR A 118 -1.19 -10.01 13.17
C TYR A 118 -0.32 -11.08 12.51
N ASP A 119 -0.85 -11.66 11.42
CA ASP A 119 -0.12 -12.57 10.55
C ASP A 119 0.17 -11.88 9.20
N PRO A 120 1.44 -11.79 8.76
CA PRO A 120 1.77 -11.11 7.51
C PRO A 120 1.59 -12.02 6.28
N LEU A 121 0.69 -11.63 5.37
CA LEU A 121 0.60 -12.20 4.03
C LEU A 121 1.50 -11.42 3.07
N ILE A 122 2.64 -12.00 2.72
CA ILE A 122 3.65 -11.35 1.87
C ILE A 122 3.38 -11.65 0.39
N PHE A 123 3.27 -10.58 -0.41
CA PHE A 123 3.10 -10.69 -1.85
C PHE A 123 4.45 -10.71 -2.56
N TYR A 124 4.84 -11.89 -3.05
CA TYR A 124 6.17 -12.15 -3.62
C TYR A 124 6.37 -11.65 -5.07
N GLY A 125 5.31 -11.18 -5.72
CA GLY A 125 5.38 -10.67 -7.09
C GLY A 125 5.87 -9.22 -7.15
N ALA A 126 6.32 -8.82 -8.34
CA ALA A 126 6.59 -7.41 -8.60
C ALA A 126 5.27 -6.65 -8.79
N TRP A 127 5.21 -5.44 -8.26
CA TRP A 127 4.15 -4.48 -8.57
C TRP A 127 4.68 -3.36 -9.46
N LYS A 128 3.76 -2.61 -10.05
CA LYS A 128 4.05 -1.45 -10.90
C LYS A 128 3.03 -0.35 -10.64
N ILE A 129 3.33 0.85 -11.13
CA ILE A 129 2.41 1.98 -11.08
C ILE A 129 1.73 2.14 -12.44
N ASN A 130 0.43 2.43 -12.44
CA ASN A 130 -0.31 2.72 -13.66
C ASN A 130 -0.37 4.24 -13.95
N LYS A 131 -0.96 4.62 -15.08
CA LYS A 131 -1.15 6.03 -15.49
C LYS A 131 -1.95 6.89 -14.49
N ASN A 132 -2.69 6.26 -13.57
CA ASN A 132 -3.47 6.92 -12.51
C ASN A 132 -2.74 6.89 -11.16
N TYR A 133 -1.42 6.64 -11.16
CA TYR A 133 -0.60 6.52 -9.97
C TYR A 133 -1.12 5.47 -8.96
N GLN A 134 -1.71 4.37 -9.45
CA GLN A 134 -2.15 3.26 -8.60
C GLN A 134 -1.16 2.11 -8.66
N ILE A 135 -1.00 1.43 -7.52
CA ILE A 135 -0.22 0.21 -7.45
C ILE A 135 -1.04 -0.93 -8.09
N ILE A 136 -0.46 -1.55 -9.13
CA ILE A 136 -0.97 -2.76 -9.75
C ILE A 136 -0.02 -3.90 -9.40
N TYR A 137 -0.54 -4.86 -8.66
CA TYR A 137 0.12 -6.13 -8.40
C TYR A 137 -0.33 -7.16 -9.45
N ARG A 138 0.62 -7.88 -10.06
CA ARG A 138 0.30 -8.95 -11.02
C ARG A 138 0.95 -10.25 -10.61
N HIS A 139 0.17 -11.32 -10.69
CA HIS A 139 0.68 -12.67 -10.54
C HIS A 139 0.04 -13.58 -11.60
N SER A 140 0.76 -14.62 -11.97
CA SER A 140 0.27 -15.61 -12.92
C SER A 140 0.09 -16.94 -12.21
N LYS A 141 -1.06 -17.57 -12.43
CA LYS A 141 -1.33 -18.92 -11.96
C LYS A 141 -1.49 -19.84 -13.17
N GLU A 142 -0.77 -20.95 -13.15
CA GLU A 142 -0.91 -21.98 -14.17
C GLU A 142 -2.03 -22.93 -13.76
N LYS A 143 -3.01 -23.13 -14.64
CA LYS A 143 -4.01 -24.19 -14.44
C LYS A 143 -3.45 -25.48 -15.03
N LEU A 144 -3.05 -26.40 -14.16
CA LEU A 144 -2.47 -27.71 -14.51
C LEU A 144 -3.29 -28.50 -15.54
N THR A 145 -4.63 -28.37 -15.52
CA THR A 145 -5.54 -29.06 -16.44
C THR A 145 -5.62 -28.48 -17.85
N GLN A 146 -5.17 -27.24 -18.09
CA GLN A 146 -5.31 -26.59 -19.40
C GLN A 146 -4.01 -26.02 -19.98
N LYS A 147 -2.87 -26.12 -19.27
CA LYS A 147 -1.59 -25.45 -19.62
C LYS A 147 -1.74 -23.96 -19.97
N LYS A 148 -2.87 -23.32 -19.59
CA LYS A 148 -3.16 -21.91 -19.85
C LYS A 148 -2.77 -21.10 -18.61
N LYS A 149 -1.85 -20.15 -18.81
CA LYS A 149 -1.38 -19.22 -17.78
C LYS A 149 -2.39 -18.07 -17.64
N ARG A 150 -3.13 -18.02 -16.54
CA ARG A 150 -4.03 -16.89 -16.24
C ARG A 150 -3.26 -15.83 -15.47
N THR A 151 -3.25 -14.60 -15.97
CA THR A 151 -2.66 -13.46 -15.28
C THR A 151 -3.74 -12.73 -14.49
N HIS A 152 -3.57 -12.64 -13.19
CA HIS A 152 -4.44 -11.90 -12.29
C HIS A 152 -3.77 -10.55 -11.95
N ALA A 153 -4.56 -9.49 -11.99
CA ALA A 153 -4.12 -8.14 -11.66
C ALA A 153 -4.97 -7.59 -10.51
N LEU A 154 -4.33 -7.23 -9.42
CA LEU A 154 -4.96 -6.58 -8.28
C LEU A 154 -4.57 -5.09 -8.31
N THR A 155 -5.55 -4.20 -8.22
CA THR A 155 -5.32 -2.75 -8.26
C THR A 155 -5.64 -2.14 -6.91
N LEU A 156 -4.63 -1.55 -6.26
CA LEU A 156 -4.81 -0.84 -5.00
C LEU A 156 -5.22 0.60 -5.31
N LYS A 157 -6.37 1.00 -4.76
CA LYS A 157 -6.93 2.34 -4.94
C LYS A 157 -6.58 3.19 -3.71
N GLY A 158 -5.49 3.92 -3.81
CA GLY A 158 -5.02 4.88 -2.79
C GLY A 158 -4.50 6.17 -3.41
N TYR A 159 -3.70 6.92 -2.66
CA TYR A 159 -2.97 8.10 -3.16
C TYR A 159 -1.55 8.14 -2.55
N TRP A 160 -0.65 8.84 -3.22
CA TRP A 160 0.72 8.99 -2.74
C TRP A 160 0.83 10.17 -1.78
N ASP A 161 1.73 10.05 -0.81
CA ASP A 161 2.06 11.10 0.14
C ASP A 161 3.58 11.10 0.35
N ILE A 162 4.19 12.29 0.41
CA ILE A 162 5.63 12.46 0.57
C ILE A 162 5.89 12.83 2.02
N LYS A 163 6.55 11.93 2.76
CA LYS A 163 6.82 12.13 4.19
C LYS A 163 8.15 12.83 4.43
N ASP A 164 9.19 12.43 3.72
CA ASP A 164 10.48 13.12 3.69
C ASP A 164 11.22 12.88 2.35
N LYS A 165 12.51 13.27 2.30
CA LYS A 165 13.39 13.09 1.14
C LYS A 165 13.65 11.64 0.72
N ALA A 166 13.60 10.67 1.63
CA ALA A 166 13.86 9.25 1.41
C ALA A 166 12.65 8.35 1.80
N ARG A 167 11.46 8.93 2.00
CA ARG A 167 10.24 8.22 2.39
C ARG A 167 9.03 8.60 1.55
N LEU A 168 8.45 7.60 0.90
CA LEU A 168 7.25 7.75 0.07
C LEU A 168 6.16 6.82 0.57
N SER A 169 4.98 7.37 0.85
CA SER A 169 3.84 6.62 1.37
C SER A 169 2.75 6.46 0.33
N TYR A 170 2.12 5.29 0.25
CA TYR A 170 0.91 5.04 -0.53
C TYR A 170 -0.26 4.75 0.41
N VAL A 171 -1.12 5.73 0.63
CA VAL A 171 -2.20 5.67 1.60
C VAL A 171 -3.45 5.06 0.96
N LEU A 172 -3.98 4.00 1.55
CA LEU A 172 -5.28 3.42 1.18
C LEU A 172 -6.39 3.92 2.11
N ASP A 173 -6.09 3.98 3.41
CA ASP A 173 -7.00 4.42 4.45
C ASP A 173 -6.23 5.03 5.62
N ARG A 174 -6.56 6.28 5.99
CA ARG A 174 -5.89 6.95 7.11
C ARG A 174 -6.41 6.45 8.45
N GLU A 175 -7.70 6.16 8.56
CA GLU A 175 -8.37 5.79 9.81
C GLU A 175 -7.79 4.52 10.42
N THR A 176 -7.46 3.55 9.56
CA THR A 176 -6.90 2.25 9.95
C THR A 176 -5.39 2.16 9.73
N ALA A 177 -4.75 3.28 9.36
CA ALA A 177 -3.33 3.32 8.96
C ALA A 177 -2.96 2.26 7.90
N SER A 178 -3.90 1.95 6.99
CA SER A 178 -3.67 1.00 5.91
C SER A 178 -3.03 1.70 4.71
N GLY A 179 -1.81 1.27 4.38
CA GLY A 179 -1.01 1.88 3.34
C GLY A 179 0.43 1.41 3.37
N PHE A 180 1.20 1.78 2.37
CA PHE A 180 2.58 1.32 2.21
C PHE A 180 3.54 2.46 2.45
N ASN A 181 4.35 2.37 3.50
CA ASN A 181 5.42 3.32 3.76
C ASN A 181 6.71 2.73 3.18
N PHE A 182 7.14 3.24 2.03
CA PHE A 182 8.33 2.75 1.35
C PHE A 182 9.56 3.56 1.75
N GLU A 183 10.66 2.84 2.01
CA GLU A 183 11.99 3.41 2.08
C GLU A 183 12.56 3.53 0.66
N THR A 184 12.99 4.74 0.30
CA THR A 184 13.46 5.06 -1.04
C THR A 184 14.87 5.63 -1.01
N SER A 185 15.50 5.75 -2.18
CA SER A 185 16.62 6.69 -2.33
C SER A 185 16.14 8.11 -2.05
N ALA A 186 17.09 9.03 -1.89
CA ALA A 186 16.79 10.45 -1.94
C ALA A 186 15.99 10.78 -3.21
N GLY A 187 14.86 11.45 -3.04
CA GLY A 187 14.02 11.93 -4.13
C GLY A 187 14.71 13.05 -4.89
N LEU A 188 14.52 13.06 -6.20
CA LEU A 188 14.95 14.12 -7.11
C LEU A 188 13.76 15.02 -7.43
N PHE A 189 13.87 16.29 -7.08
CA PHE A 189 12.82 17.28 -7.25
C PHE A 189 13.26 18.27 -8.32
N LYS A 190 12.46 18.40 -9.37
CA LYS A 190 12.67 19.31 -10.50
C LYS A 190 11.39 20.11 -10.76
N ASP A 191 11.50 21.10 -11.62
CA ASP A 191 10.42 22.00 -12.05
C ASP A 191 9.15 21.27 -12.53
N ASN A 192 9.30 20.16 -13.25
CA ASN A 192 8.18 19.43 -13.86
C ASN A 192 8.00 17.99 -13.34
N TYR A 193 8.86 17.52 -12.44
CA TYR A 193 8.72 16.19 -11.85
C TYR A 193 9.29 16.04 -10.44
N ILE A 194 8.74 15.05 -9.73
CA ILE A 194 9.37 14.46 -8.54
C ILE A 194 9.63 12.99 -8.81
N LYS A 195 10.87 12.54 -8.65
CA LYS A 195 11.30 11.17 -8.93
C LYS A 195 11.86 10.50 -7.68
N TYR A 196 11.41 9.29 -7.42
CA TYR A 196 11.94 8.41 -6.38
C TYR A 196 12.42 7.09 -6.98
N GLU A 197 13.48 6.51 -6.41
CA GLU A 197 13.89 5.14 -6.70
C GLU A 197 13.71 4.28 -5.46
N LEU A 198 13.13 3.10 -5.61
CA LEU A 198 12.91 2.16 -4.54
C LEU A 198 13.45 0.78 -4.93
N GLY A 199 14.10 0.12 -3.98
CA GLY A 199 14.57 -1.25 -4.13
C GLY A 199 13.57 -2.21 -3.49
N ILE A 200 13.04 -3.16 -4.26
CA ILE A 200 12.19 -4.25 -3.74
C ILE A 200 13.02 -5.52 -3.66
N ARG A 201 13.28 -6.03 -2.46
CA ARG A 201 14.02 -7.28 -2.30
C ARG A 201 13.05 -8.47 -2.42
N LEU A 202 13.09 -9.14 -3.56
CA LEU A 202 12.33 -10.37 -3.78
C LEU A 202 13.13 -11.58 -3.27
N SER A 203 12.48 -12.52 -2.59
CA SER A 203 13.14 -13.65 -1.91
C SER A 203 13.99 -14.55 -2.82
N ARG A 204 13.78 -14.52 -4.15
CA ARG A 204 14.52 -15.32 -5.13
C ARG A 204 15.64 -14.56 -5.85
N LYS A 205 15.81 -13.26 -5.62
CA LYS A 205 16.79 -12.45 -6.34
C LYS A 205 17.86 -11.95 -5.38
N LYS A 206 19.13 -12.20 -5.72
CA LYS A 206 20.28 -11.66 -4.98
C LYS A 206 20.26 -10.13 -4.96
N GLN A 207 19.84 -9.50 -6.05
CA GLN A 207 19.75 -8.05 -6.17
C GLN A 207 18.29 -7.55 -6.06
N PRO A 208 18.05 -6.43 -5.36
CA PRO A 208 16.74 -5.78 -5.33
C PRO A 208 16.26 -5.40 -6.73
N VAL A 209 14.98 -5.58 -6.99
CA VAL A 209 14.34 -5.05 -8.19
C VAL A 209 14.16 -3.54 -7.98
N LYS A 210 14.95 -2.75 -8.70
CA LYS A 210 14.80 -1.28 -8.71
C LYS A 210 13.51 -0.90 -9.41
N ARG A 211 12.77 0.03 -8.82
CA ARG A 211 11.57 0.65 -9.38
C ARG A 211 11.70 2.16 -9.25
N THR A 212 11.35 2.85 -10.32
CA THR A 212 11.30 4.31 -10.35
C THR A 212 9.85 4.75 -10.30
N ILE A 213 9.57 5.71 -9.43
CA ILE A 213 8.28 6.39 -9.34
C ILE A 213 8.52 7.84 -9.76
N THR A 214 7.93 8.25 -10.87
CA THR A 214 8.04 9.62 -11.37
C THR A 214 6.65 10.25 -11.36
N PHE A 215 6.49 11.30 -10.57
CA PHE A 215 5.32 12.16 -10.54
C PHE A 215 5.54 13.32 -11.49
N LEU A 216 4.85 13.32 -12.63
CA LEU A 216 4.86 14.43 -13.58
C LEU A 216 3.81 15.45 -13.16
N GLY A 217 4.22 16.72 -13.06
CA GLY A 217 3.38 17.76 -12.48
C GLY A 217 3.96 19.14 -12.62
N ARG A 218 3.45 20.07 -11.82
CA ARG A 218 3.91 21.46 -11.82
C ARG A 218 3.88 22.04 -10.40
N TRP A 219 4.84 22.90 -10.12
CA TRP A 219 4.86 23.69 -8.89
C TRP A 219 3.91 24.88 -8.98
N ARG A 220 3.27 25.17 -7.86
CA ARG A 220 2.42 26.35 -7.66
C ARG A 220 2.52 26.83 -6.23
N VAL A 221 2.36 28.13 -6.04
CA VAL A 221 2.18 28.71 -4.71
C VAL A 221 0.70 28.99 -4.48
N ARG A 222 0.16 28.56 -3.34
CA ARG A 222 -1.22 28.79 -2.92
C ARG A 222 -1.24 29.50 -1.58
N LYS A 223 -2.05 30.55 -1.44
CA LYS A 223 -2.13 31.39 -0.22
C LYS A 223 -2.28 30.58 1.08
N ASN A 224 -3.10 29.53 1.08
CA ASN A 224 -3.43 28.77 2.30
C ASN A 224 -2.60 27.49 2.49
N ALA A 225 -1.84 27.05 1.46
CA ALA A 225 -1.10 25.79 1.50
C ALA A 225 0.41 25.98 1.36
N GLY A 226 0.85 27.13 0.86
CA GLY A 226 2.24 27.40 0.52
C GLY A 226 2.65 26.79 -0.81
N LEU A 227 3.80 26.13 -0.85
CA LEU A 227 4.33 25.53 -2.07
C LEU A 227 3.69 24.17 -2.30
N VAL A 228 3.18 23.94 -3.52
CA VAL A 228 2.41 22.74 -3.86
C VAL A 228 2.88 22.17 -5.20
N PHE A 229 3.07 20.85 -5.26
CA PHE A 229 3.31 20.13 -6.51
C PHE A 229 2.03 19.42 -6.95
N GLU A 230 1.45 19.85 -8.07
CA GLU A 230 0.20 19.33 -8.61
C GLU A 230 0.44 18.27 -9.69
N VAL A 231 -0.16 17.10 -9.53
CA VAL A 231 -0.08 15.96 -10.45
C VAL A 231 -1.48 15.62 -10.95
N GLN A 232 -1.61 15.48 -12.27
CA GLN A 232 -2.87 15.07 -12.87
C GLN A 232 -3.08 13.56 -12.73
N ARG A 233 -4.28 13.17 -12.26
CA ARG A 233 -4.70 11.79 -12.05
C ARG A 233 -5.99 11.50 -12.81
N GLY A 234 -5.89 10.73 -13.88
CA GLY A 234 -7.03 10.40 -14.73
C GLY A 234 -7.70 11.64 -15.34
N GLN A 235 -8.99 11.55 -15.66
CA GLN A 235 -9.67 12.55 -16.49
C GLN A 235 -9.91 13.92 -15.83
N LYS A 236 -9.71 14.10 -14.52
CA LYS A 236 -9.90 15.42 -13.84
C LYS A 236 -9.45 15.52 -12.37
N LYS A 237 -8.92 14.45 -11.75
CA LYS A 237 -8.51 14.53 -10.34
C LYS A 237 -7.10 15.10 -10.27
N ILE A 238 -6.88 16.14 -9.48
CA ILE A 238 -5.55 16.68 -9.20
C ILE A 238 -5.13 16.15 -7.83
N GLN A 239 -3.97 15.52 -7.77
CA GLN A 239 -3.31 15.22 -6.51
C GLN A 239 -2.30 16.34 -6.24
N ALA A 240 -2.26 16.84 -5.01
CA ALA A 240 -1.39 17.92 -4.59
C ALA A 240 -0.47 17.41 -3.46
N PHE A 241 0.84 17.55 -3.64
CA PHE A 241 1.81 17.41 -2.55
C PHE A 241 2.09 18.80 -1.98
N VAL A 242 1.82 18.98 -0.69
CA VAL A 242 1.96 20.27 -0.01
C VAL A 242 3.28 20.28 0.75
N PHE A 243 4.03 21.37 0.61
CA PHE A 243 5.32 21.57 1.27
C PHE A 243 5.33 22.92 1.98
N GLY A 244 5.91 22.92 3.18
CA GLY A 244 6.48 24.16 3.72
C GLY A 244 7.76 24.48 2.93
N ALA A 245 8.11 25.76 2.81
CA ALA A 245 9.36 26.14 2.20
C ALA A 245 9.94 27.40 2.83
N GLN A 246 11.26 27.44 2.93
CA GLN A 246 12.01 28.68 3.06
C GLN A 246 12.47 29.11 1.67
N VAL A 247 12.19 30.35 1.30
CA VAL A 247 12.39 30.85 -0.06
C VAL A 247 13.44 31.95 -0.04
N ARG A 248 14.42 31.86 -0.95
CA ARG A 248 15.45 32.88 -1.16
C ARG A 248 15.48 33.27 -2.62
N LEU A 249 15.76 34.54 -2.89
CA LEU A 249 16.02 35.01 -4.24
C LEU A 249 17.47 34.73 -4.60
N THR A 250 17.71 34.21 -5.80
CA THR A 250 19.07 33.99 -6.32
C THR A 250 19.51 35.17 -7.17
N ASP A 251 20.82 35.26 -7.41
CA ASP A 251 21.43 36.29 -8.28
C ASP A 251 20.92 36.22 -9.73
N ARG A 252 20.41 35.05 -10.15
CA ARG A 252 19.83 34.82 -11.49
C ARG A 252 18.35 35.15 -11.57
N GLN A 253 17.82 35.87 -10.59
CA GLN A 253 16.40 36.19 -10.48
C GLN A 253 15.48 34.97 -10.34
N SER A 254 16.01 33.77 -10.11
CA SER A 254 15.23 32.58 -9.77
C SER A 254 14.96 32.53 -8.25
N LEU A 255 14.11 31.59 -7.83
CA LEU A 255 13.76 31.41 -6.43
C LEU A 255 14.19 30.02 -5.98
N LEU A 256 15.00 29.97 -4.93
CA LEU A 256 15.44 28.73 -4.30
C LEU A 256 14.54 28.40 -3.12
N PHE A 257 13.88 27.24 -3.18
CA PHE A 257 12.96 26.73 -2.17
C PHE A 257 13.60 25.59 -1.39
N ASN A 258 13.86 25.81 -0.11
CA ASN A 258 14.28 24.76 0.82
C ASN A 258 13.04 24.12 1.42
N LEU A 259 12.72 22.90 0.98
CA LEU A 259 11.48 22.23 1.34
C LEU A 259 11.49 21.77 2.80
N ARG A 260 10.32 21.87 3.42
CA ARG A 260 10.06 21.49 4.81
C ARG A 260 8.82 20.62 4.88
N THR A 261 8.82 19.72 5.86
CA THR A 261 7.66 18.90 6.20
C THR A 261 6.56 19.76 6.84
N ASP A 262 5.39 19.17 7.03
CA ASP A 262 4.26 19.71 7.80
C ASP A 262 4.63 20.11 9.25
N LEU A 263 5.57 19.39 9.87
CA LEU A 263 6.15 19.73 11.17
C LEU A 263 7.25 20.81 11.11
N ASN A 264 7.35 21.53 9.98
CA ASN A 264 8.37 22.55 9.73
C ASN A 264 9.81 22.02 9.85
N ARG A 265 10.04 20.73 9.63
CA ARG A 265 11.40 20.14 9.63
C ARG A 265 11.98 20.22 8.23
N GLY A 266 13.22 20.68 8.10
CA GLY A 266 13.90 20.73 6.80
C GLY A 266 14.02 19.34 6.19
N MET A 267 13.64 19.19 4.92
CA MET A 267 13.76 17.92 4.21
C MET A 267 15.15 17.73 3.57
N GLY A 268 16.00 18.77 3.59
CA GLY A 268 17.28 18.78 2.87
C GLY A 268 17.11 18.66 1.36
N ILE A 269 15.98 19.18 0.84
CA ILE A 269 15.66 19.25 -0.58
C ILE A 269 15.59 20.72 -0.94
N GLU A 270 16.29 21.09 -2.00
CA GLU A 270 16.23 22.42 -2.57
C GLU A 270 15.66 22.32 -3.99
N VAL A 271 14.75 23.24 -4.32
CA VAL A 271 14.17 23.32 -5.66
C VAL A 271 14.30 24.75 -6.14
N GLU A 272 15.01 24.93 -7.25
CA GLU A 272 15.10 26.22 -7.93
C GLU A 272 13.95 26.32 -8.93
N LEU A 273 13.14 27.38 -8.82
CA LEU A 273 11.96 27.59 -9.65
C LEU A 273 11.94 29.00 -10.24
N SER A 274 11.31 29.15 -11.41
CA SER A 274 11.00 30.45 -12.00
C SER A 274 10.05 31.25 -11.10
N ARG A 275 10.12 32.59 -11.17
CA ARG A 275 9.15 33.50 -10.55
C ARG A 275 7.72 33.30 -11.06
N ASP A 276 7.56 32.69 -12.24
CA ASP A 276 6.25 32.47 -12.88
C ASP A 276 5.31 31.57 -12.05
N ILE A 277 5.85 30.77 -11.13
CA ILE A 277 5.04 29.89 -10.26
C ILE A 277 4.08 30.65 -9.33
N PHE A 278 4.32 31.95 -9.13
CA PHE A 278 3.52 32.83 -8.30
C PHE A 278 2.30 33.43 -9.03
N GLY A 279 2.27 33.37 -10.37
CA GLY A 279 1.25 34.02 -11.18
C GLY A 279 1.08 35.52 -10.84
N LYS A 280 -0.11 36.08 -11.12
CA LYS A 280 -0.43 37.48 -10.79
C LYS A 280 -0.54 37.72 -9.28
N GLU A 281 -0.96 36.71 -8.51
CA GLU A 281 -1.28 36.86 -7.09
C GLU A 281 -0.05 36.88 -6.17
N GLY A 282 1.08 36.33 -6.58
CA GLY A 282 2.31 36.34 -5.79
C GLY A 282 3.27 37.48 -6.10
N GLN A 283 2.88 38.47 -6.93
CA GLN A 283 3.71 39.65 -7.17
C GLN A 283 3.98 40.46 -5.88
N ALA A 284 3.01 40.54 -4.96
CA ALA A 284 3.22 41.19 -3.67
C ALA A 284 4.25 40.43 -2.81
N PHE A 285 4.25 39.10 -2.88
CA PHE A 285 5.22 38.24 -2.20
C PHE A 285 6.63 38.40 -2.78
N LEU A 286 6.75 38.46 -4.11
CA LEU A 286 8.02 38.75 -4.79
C LEU A 286 8.56 40.14 -4.44
N ARG A 287 7.68 41.16 -4.34
CA ARG A 287 8.07 42.51 -3.92
C ARG A 287 8.58 42.53 -2.48
N LEU A 288 7.95 41.79 -1.57
CA LEU A 288 8.41 41.67 -0.17
C LEU A 288 9.83 41.07 -0.09
N LEU A 289 10.07 39.98 -0.84
CA LEU A 289 11.42 39.36 -0.95
C LEU A 289 12.48 40.30 -1.53
N GLN A 290 12.09 41.25 -2.37
CA GLN A 290 13.00 42.20 -3.00
C GLN A 290 13.28 43.44 -2.15
N THR A 291 12.42 43.77 -1.19
CA THR A 291 12.45 45.05 -0.44
C THR A 291 13.06 44.95 0.95
N GLN A 292 13.16 43.75 1.53
CA GLN A 292 13.84 43.55 2.81
C GLN A 292 15.29 43.09 2.64
N GLN A 293 16.17 43.54 3.55
CA GLN A 293 17.50 42.96 3.78
C GLN A 293 17.44 41.52 4.35
N GLU A 294 16.25 40.94 4.51
CA GLU A 294 16.06 39.56 4.93
C GLU A 294 16.22 38.60 3.74
N SER A 295 17.24 37.74 3.81
CA SER A 295 17.60 36.84 2.72
C SER A 295 16.62 35.67 2.51
N ALA A 296 15.56 35.54 3.32
CA ALA A 296 14.65 34.41 3.26
C ALA A 296 13.26 34.63 3.91
N LEU A 297 12.20 34.16 3.25
CA LEU A 297 10.82 34.16 3.77
C LEU A 297 10.22 32.75 3.83
N PHE A 298 9.35 32.50 4.81
CA PHE A 298 8.65 31.21 4.96
C PHE A 298 7.31 31.23 4.23
N ILE A 299 7.01 30.17 3.47
CA ILE A 299 5.70 29.95 2.86
C ILE A 299 5.18 28.57 3.25
N GLY A 300 3.93 28.48 3.70
CA GLY A 300 3.25 27.20 3.92
C GLY A 300 3.35 26.63 5.33
N SER A 301 2.56 25.59 5.57
CA SER A 301 1.76 25.41 6.78
C SER A 301 2.51 25.18 8.11
N GLY A 302 2.32 26.12 9.04
CA GLY A 302 2.00 25.78 10.42
C GLY A 302 0.48 25.69 10.59
N ARG A 303 -0.12 24.50 10.44
CA ARG A 303 -1.41 24.14 11.03
C ARG A 303 -1.44 22.64 11.31
N ARG A 304 -1.47 22.30 12.62
CA ARG A 304 -1.86 20.99 13.14
C ARG A 304 -3.23 20.62 12.57
N TRP A 305 -3.35 19.42 12.03
CA TRP A 305 -4.59 18.64 12.03
C TRP A 305 -4.35 17.44 12.94
#